data_AF-A0A5C5WK84-F1
#
_entry.id   AF-A0A5C5WK84-F1
#
_cell.length_a   1.000
_cell.length_b   1.000
_cell.length_c   1.000
_cell.angle_alpha   90.00
_cell.angle_beta   90.00
_cell.angle_gamma   90.00
#
_symmetry.space_group_name_H-M   'P 1'
#
loop_
_entity.id
_entity.type
_entity.pdbx_description
1 polymer ?
#
loop_
_entity_poly.entity_id
_entity_poly.type
_entity_poly.pdbx_seq_one_letter_code
_entity_poly.pdbx_strand_id
1 'polypeptide(L)' 'MPTIPKAGDRVRLVSMTDDPDPVPAGTTGTVVGVYPQRGWMQVDVDWDSGRSLMLSIPPDVVAMIDDTPTTQRHGD' A
#
# COMPACT_ATOMS: atom_id res chain seq x y z
N MET A 1 -16.80 -1.86 -0.45
CA MET A 1 -16.05 -2.64 0.55
C MET A 1 -14.57 -2.32 0.35
N PRO A 2 -13.74 -2.23 1.40
CA PRO A 2 -12.31 -2.03 1.21
C PRO A 2 -11.76 -3.19 0.38
N THR A 3 -11.08 -2.88 -0.71
CA THR A 3 -10.45 -3.90 -1.56
C THR A 3 -9.24 -4.45 -0.83
N ILE A 4 -9.17 -5.77 -0.69
CA ILE A 4 -7.99 -6.45 -0.14
C ILE A 4 -6.89 -6.41 -1.20
N PRO A 5 -5.67 -5.93 -0.90
CA PRO A 5 -4.56 -5.94 -1.84
C PRO A 5 -4.21 -7.36 -2.28
N LYS A 6 -3.72 -7.52 -3.51
CA LYS A 6 -3.11 -8.75 -4.03
C LYS A 6 -1.75 -8.44 -4.65
N ALA A 7 -0.93 -9.47 -4.85
CA ALA A 7 0.35 -9.32 -5.54
C ALA A 7 0.18 -8.68 -6.93
N GLY A 8 1.05 -7.73 -7.25
CA GLY A 8 1.03 -6.91 -8.46
C GLY A 8 0.27 -5.59 -8.31
N ASP A 9 -0.57 -5.43 -7.29
CA ASP A 9 -1.30 -4.17 -7.10
C ASP A 9 -0.36 -3.02 -6.70
N ARG A 10 -0.68 -1.82 -7.18
CA ARG A 10 -0.04 -0.58 -6.77
C ARG A 10 -0.77 0.03 -5.59
N VAL A 11 0.00 0.37 -4.56
CA VAL A 11 -0.54 0.92 -3.31
C VAL A 11 0.20 2.17 -2.91
N ARG A 12 -0.51 3.07 -2.21
CA ARG A 12 0.06 4.21 -1.49
C ARG A 12 -0.11 3.99 0.00
N LEU A 13 0.95 4.13 0.77
CA LEU A 13 0.85 4.10 2.22
C LEU A 13 0.00 5.27 2.72
N VAL A 14 -0.97 4.98 3.57
CA VAL A 14 -1.78 6.00 4.27
C VAL A 14 -1.25 6.15 5.70
N SER A 15 -1.06 5.05 6.41
CA SER A 15 -0.48 5.04 7.76
C SER A 15 0.19 3.71 8.07
N MET A 16 1.30 3.77 8.81
CA MET A 16 2.00 2.61 9.35
C MET A 16 2.06 2.81 10.87
N THR A 17 1.39 1.93 11.61
CA THR A 17 1.13 2.13 13.04
C THR A 17 2.14 1.33 13.86
N ASP A 18 2.70 1.97 14.89
CA ASP A 18 3.63 1.35 15.87
C ASP A 18 4.94 0.77 15.30
N ASP A 19 5.27 1.03 14.02
CA ASP A 19 6.56 0.67 13.44
C ASP A 19 7.65 1.69 13.86
N PRO A 20 8.80 1.23 14.40
CA PRO A 20 9.88 2.12 14.86
C PRO A 20 10.69 2.77 13.73
N ASP A 21 10.61 2.26 12.50
CA ASP A 21 11.25 2.80 11.29
C ASP A 21 10.28 2.72 10.10
N PRO A 22 9.16 3.48 10.14
CA PRO A 22 8.08 3.32 9.18
C PRO A 22 8.50 3.83 7.80
N VAL A 23 7.85 3.29 6.76
CA VAL A 23 7.88 3.97 5.45
C VAL A 23 7.05 5.27 5.59
N PRO A 24 7.49 6.41 5.01
CA PRO A 24 6.71 7.64 5.09
C PRO A 24 5.33 7.50 4.44
N ALA A 25 4.29 8.06 5.07
CA ALA A 25 2.97 8.14 4.47
C ALA A 25 3.02 8.86 3.10
N GLY A 26 2.25 8.39 2.13
CA GLY A 26 2.29 8.85 0.75
C GLY A 26 3.28 8.11 -0.14
N THR A 27 4.20 7.32 0.42
CA THR A 27 5.10 6.48 -0.37
C THR A 27 4.30 5.43 -1.13
N THR A 28 4.69 5.20 -2.38
CA THR A 28 4.07 4.22 -3.27
C THR A 28 4.91 2.97 -3.41
N GLY A 29 4.27 1.84 -3.67
CA GLY A 29 4.93 0.55 -3.78
C GLY A 29 4.06 -0.48 -4.50
N THR A 30 4.70 -1.60 -4.85
CA THR A 30 4.05 -2.74 -5.50
C THR A 30 3.93 -3.87 -4.49
N VAL A 31 2.73 -4.39 -4.32
CA VAL A 31 2.52 -5.57 -3.47
C VAL A 31 3.19 -6.78 -4.12
N VAL A 32 4.05 -7.47 -3.37
CA VAL A 32 4.77 -8.66 -3.86
C VAL A 32 4.30 -9.94 -3.19
N GLY A 33 3.63 -9.85 -2.03
CA GLY A 33 3.09 -10.99 -1.31
C GLY A 33 1.94 -10.60 -0.38
N VAL A 34 0.96 -11.49 -0.22
CA VAL A 34 -0.16 -11.33 0.71
C VAL A 34 -0.37 -12.63 1.45
N TYR A 35 -0.28 -12.57 2.78
CA TYR A 35 -0.34 -13.73 3.66
C TYR A 35 -1.42 -13.51 4.73
N PRO A 36 -2.60 -14.12 4.57
CA PRO A 36 -3.66 -14.04 5.56
C PRO A 36 -3.25 -14.67 6.89
N GLN A 37 -3.51 -13.95 7.98
CA GLN A 37 -3.33 -14.41 9.35
C GLN A 37 -4.68 -14.41 10.07
N ARG A 38 -4.72 -14.95 11.30
CA ARG A 38 -5.97 -14.91 12.09
C ARG A 38 -6.25 -13.48 12.56
N GLY A 39 -7.13 -12.80 11.82
CA GLY A 39 -7.63 -11.45 12.16
C GLY A 39 -6.86 -10.29 11.55
N TRP A 40 -5.81 -10.54 10.76
CA TRP A 40 -5.02 -9.53 10.04
C TRP A 40 -4.33 -10.15 8.83
N MET A 41 -3.67 -9.35 8.00
CA MET A 41 -2.92 -9.77 6.83
C MET A 41 -1.52 -9.17 6.86
N GLN A 42 -0.52 -10.00 6.63
CA GLN A 42 0.80 -9.51 6.26
C GLN A 42 0.80 -9.20 4.76
N VAL A 43 1.24 -8.01 4.39
CA VAL A 43 1.36 -7.57 3.00
C VAL A 43 2.77 -7.11 2.75
N ASP A 44 3.53 -7.88 1.97
CA ASP A 44 4.89 -7.50 1.59
C ASP A 44 4.82 -6.53 0.40
N VAL A 45 5.53 -5.41 0.51
CA VAL A 45 5.55 -4.36 -0.51
C VAL A 45 6.99 -4.00 -0.84
N ASP A 46 7.31 -4.00 -2.14
CA ASP A 46 8.50 -3.35 -2.65
C ASP A 46 8.17 -1.87 -2.87
N TRP A 47 8.71 -1.00 -2.01
CA TRP A 47 8.46 0.43 -2.05
C TRP A 47 9.36 1.11 -3.07
N ASP A 48 8.83 2.10 -3.79
CA ASP A 48 9.58 2.82 -4.84
C ASP A 48 10.78 3.60 -4.28
N SER A 49 10.79 3.84 -2.96
CA SER A 49 11.93 4.40 -2.24
C SER A 49 13.15 3.47 -2.18
N GLY A 50 13.00 2.20 -2.60
CA GLY A 50 14.03 1.16 -2.53
C GLY A 50 14.02 0.35 -1.23
N ARG A 51 13.08 0.63 -0.30
CA ARG A 51 12.85 -0.20 0.88
C ARG A 51 11.98 -1.41 0.51
N SER A 52 12.29 -2.57 1.09
CA SER A 52 11.36 -3.71 1.16
C SER A 52 10.94 -3.87 2.61
N LEU A 53 9.65 -3.65 2.89
CA LEU A 53 9.06 -3.73 4.23
C LEU A 53 7.63 -4.28 4.11
N MET A 54 7.18 -5.00 5.14
CA MET A 54 5.82 -5.55 5.20
C MET A 54 4.87 -4.67 6.01
N LEU A 55 3.58 -4.75 5.69
CA LEU A 55 2.49 -4.11 6.42
C LEU A 55 1.69 -5.16 7.20
N SER A 56 1.19 -4.78 8.37
CA SER A 56 0.20 -5.54 9.15
C SER A 56 -1.17 -4.89 9.00
N ILE A 57 -2.07 -5.46 8.18
CA ILE A 57 -3.39 -4.87 7.88
C ILE A 57 -4.54 -5.68 8.49
N PRO A 58 -5.35 -5.10 9.39
CA PRO A 58 -5.09 -3.90 10.20
C PRO A 58 -3.92 -4.12 11.20
N PRO A 59 -3.31 -3.05 11.78
CA PRO A 59 -3.77 -1.64 11.76
C PRO A 59 -3.24 -0.76 10.62
N ASP A 60 -2.27 -1.22 9.83
CA ASP A 60 -1.73 -0.42 8.72
C ASP A 60 -2.78 -0.18 7.64
N VAL A 61 -2.64 0.94 6.94
CA VAL A 61 -3.62 1.38 5.95
C VAL A 61 -2.90 1.77 4.67
N VAL A 62 -3.42 1.23 3.56
CA VAL A 62 -3.02 1.60 2.20
C VAL A 62 -4.23 1.99 1.37
N ALA A 63 -3.99 2.84 0.38
CA ALA A 63 -4.94 3.13 -0.68
C ALA A 63 -4.47 2.45 -1.96
N MET A 64 -5.39 1.79 -2.68
CA MET A 64 -5.13 1.28 -4.02
C MET A 64 -4.90 2.46 -4.97
N ILE A 65 -3.88 2.38 -5.83
CA ILE A 65 -3.67 3.33 -6.90
C ILE A 65 -4.21 2.67 -8.16
N ASP A 66 -5.34 3.15 -8.65
CA ASP A 66 -5.83 2.73 -9.96
C ASP A 66 -4.89 3.30 -11.04
N ASP A 67 -4.44 2.46 -11.97
CA ASP A 67 -3.66 2.86 -13.15
C ASP A 67 -4.48 3.69 -14.16
N THR A 68 -5.66 4.18 -13.79
CA THR A 68 -6.42 5.05 -14.66
C THR A 68 -5.68 6.38 -14.74
N PRO A 69 -5.11 6.77 -15.89
CA PRO A 69 -4.52 8.09 -16.01
C PRO A 69 -5.65 9.06 -15.74
N THR A 70 -5.57 9.77 -14.61
CA THR A 70 -6.48 10.87 -14.33
C THR A 70 -6.20 11.89 -15.43
N THR A 71 -7.00 11.84 -16.49
CA THR A 71 -7.10 12.95 -17.44
C THR A 71 -7.76 14.07 -16.65
N GLN A 72 -6.96 14.79 -15.87
CA GLN A 72 -7.33 16.14 -15.47
C GLN A 72 -7.30 16.95 -16.75
N ARG A 73 -8.49 17.14 -17.35
CA ARG A 73 -8.65 18.15 -18.39
C ARG A 73 -8.32 19.49 -17.76
N HIS A 74 -7.25 20.08 -18.28
CA HIS A 74 -6.94 21.49 -18.18
C HIS A 74 -7.96 22.27 -19.05
N GLY A 75 -8.52 23.36 -18.51
CA GLY A 75 -9.46 24.30 -19.18
C GLY A 75 -10.93 24.08 -18.77
N ASP A 76 -11.71 25.10 -18.39
CA ASP A 76 -11.72 26.51 -18.81
C ASP A 76 -11.82 27.51 -17.64
#